data_AF-A0A5C4WUD0-F1
#
_entry.id   AF-A0A5C4WUD0-F1
#
_cell.length_a   1.000
_cell.length_b   1.000
_cell.length_c   1.000
_cell.angle_alpha   90.00
_cell.angle_beta   90.00
_cell.angle_gamma   90.00
#
_symmetry.space_group_name_H-M   'P 1'
#
loop_
_entity.id
_entity.type
_entity.pdbx_description
1 polymer ?
#
loop_
_entity_poly.entity_id
_entity_poly.type
_entity_poly.pdbx_seq_one_letter_code
_entity_poly.pdbx_strand_id
1 'polypeptide(L)'
;MRSFMLAVSLGVAWLVLGPLCLWLLVRGRAVDRVGAIATLVLLECGTFAMDAVRPDTPPAHAVAAPAAPSCAERMPVPRSARVGREIVLTWAAAPRECPAAEAVVRSEGRKMLLWLYEGPRVGHPVGRHATVLTARHQQVFTLPIQVRNGRATVRVPVHAHARDILTDGRTGRRIPEHLVHGA
;
A
#
# COMPACT_ATOMS: atom_id res chain seq x y z
N MET A 1 25.95 -25.53 -16.45
CA MET A 1 24.83 -26.28 -17.06
C MET A 1 23.96 -27.04 -16.06
N ARG A 2 24.51 -27.69 -15.02
CA ARG A 2 23.71 -28.43 -14.00
C ARG A 2 22.60 -27.60 -13.32
N SER A 3 22.85 -26.36 -12.92
CA SER A 3 21.86 -25.53 -12.21
C SER A 3 20.68 -25.10 -13.09
N PHE A 4 20.91 -24.93 -14.40
CA PHE A 4 19.84 -24.57 -15.34
C PHE A 4 18.85 -25.73 -15.56
N MET A 5 19.37 -26.96 -15.66
CA MET A 5 18.52 -28.15 -15.79
C MET A 5 17.67 -28.40 -14.53
N LEU A 6 18.20 -28.08 -13.34
CA LEU A 6 17.45 -28.17 -12.09
C LEU A 6 16.31 -27.15 -12.02
N ALA A 7 16.56 -25.90 -12.40
CA ALA A 7 15.53 -24.86 -12.41
C ALA A 7 14.38 -25.18 -13.38
N VAL A 8 14.69 -25.70 -14.58
CA VAL A 8 13.68 -26.13 -15.55
C VAL A 8 12.88 -27.31 -15.03
N SER A 9 13.53 -28.33 -14.43
CA SER A 9 12.81 -29.48 -13.85
C SER A 9 11.89 -29.08 -12.69
N LEU A 10 12.29 -28.09 -11.87
CA LEU A 10 11.51 -27.59 -10.76
C LEU A 10 10.26 -26.82 -11.23
N GLY A 11 10.40 -26.01 -12.29
CA GLY A 11 9.26 -25.33 -12.90
C GLY A 11 8.24 -26.30 -13.50
N VAL A 12 8.70 -27.34 -14.21
CA VAL A 12 7.81 -28.37 -14.77
C VAL A 12 7.14 -29.19 -13.66
N ALA A 13 7.88 -29.52 -12.59
CA ALA A 13 7.30 -30.19 -11.43
C ALA A 13 6.17 -29.35 -10.80
N TRP A 14 6.36 -28.03 -10.64
CA TRP A 14 5.31 -27.12 -10.14
C TRP A 14 4.05 -27.12 -11.00
N LEU A 15 4.21 -27.10 -12.33
CA LEU A 15 3.08 -27.08 -13.26
C LEU A 15 2.26 -28.37 -13.25
N VAL A 16 2.87 -29.52 -12.95
CA VAL A 16 2.17 -30.82 -12.92
C VAL A 16 1.67 -31.15 -11.52
N LEU A 17 2.51 -31.01 -10.49
CA LEU A 17 2.16 -31.37 -9.12
C LEU A 17 1.20 -30.38 -8.48
N GLY A 18 1.29 -29.08 -8.78
CA GLY A 18 0.38 -28.07 -8.23
C GLY A 18 -1.11 -28.38 -8.45
N PRO A 19 -1.56 -28.49 -9.71
CA PRO A 19 -2.96 -28.79 -10.00
C PRO A 19 -3.38 -30.20 -9.56
N LEU A 20 -2.48 -31.19 -9.63
CA LEU A 20 -2.76 -32.55 -9.15
C LEU A 20 -2.95 -32.62 -7.63
N CYS A 21 -2.11 -31.93 -6.86
CA CYS A 21 -2.24 -31.83 -5.39
C CYS A 21 -3.52 -31.10 -5.01
N LEU A 22 -3.85 -30.01 -5.70
CA LEU A 22 -5.11 -29.28 -5.49
C LEU A 22 -6.32 -30.16 -5.76
N TRP A 23 -6.29 -30.97 -6.81
CA TRP A 23 -7.35 -31.91 -7.14
C TRP A 23 -7.51 -33.02 -6.08
N LEU A 24 -6.39 -33.60 -5.60
CA LEU A 24 -6.40 -34.60 -4.52
C LEU A 24 -6.85 -34.02 -3.17
N LEU A 25 -6.56 -32.74 -2.89
CA LEU A 25 -7.07 -32.04 -1.71
C LEU A 25 -8.60 -31.93 -1.73
N VAL A 26 -9.18 -31.63 -2.90
CA VAL A 26 -10.63 -31.46 -3.05
C VAL A 26 -11.36 -32.81 -3.08
N ARG A 27 -10.78 -33.85 -3.69
CA ARG A 27 -11.51 -35.09 -4.02
C ARG A 27 -10.90 -36.40 -3.49
N GLY A 28 -9.70 -36.37 -2.93
CA GLY A 28 -8.97 -37.54 -2.41
C GLY A 28 -9.32 -37.91 -0.96
N ARG A 29 -8.94 -39.14 -0.57
CA ARG A 29 -9.08 -39.66 0.80
C ARG A 29 -8.06 -39.01 1.73
N ALA A 30 -8.27 -39.11 3.05
CA ALA A 30 -7.41 -38.44 4.05
C ALA A 30 -5.91 -38.74 3.89
N VAL A 31 -5.55 -39.97 3.47
CA VAL A 31 -4.16 -40.37 3.22
C VAL A 31 -3.57 -39.65 1.99
N ASP A 32 -4.35 -39.49 0.93
CA ASP A 32 -3.93 -38.78 -0.30
C ASP A 32 -3.69 -37.29 -0.03
N ARG A 33 -4.46 -36.70 0.89
CA ARG A 33 -4.33 -35.29 1.30
C ARG A 33 -3.04 -35.04 2.08
N VAL A 34 -2.64 -35.96 2.95
CA VAL A 34 -1.37 -35.86 3.69
C VAL A 34 -0.19 -35.93 2.72
N GLY A 35 -0.25 -36.83 1.72
CA GLY A 35 0.74 -36.90 0.65
C GLY A 35 0.85 -35.60 -0.14
N ALA A 36 -0.29 -35.02 -0.55
CA ALA A 36 -0.33 -33.76 -1.30
C ALA A 36 0.23 -32.57 -0.51
N ILE A 37 -0.04 -32.49 0.80
CA ILE A 37 0.53 -31.45 1.67
C ILE A 37 2.04 -31.63 1.80
N ALA A 38 2.51 -32.87 2.03
CA ALA A 38 3.93 -33.16 2.15
C ALA A 38 4.70 -32.80 0.87
N THR A 39 4.15 -33.10 -0.32
CA THR A 39 4.77 -32.72 -1.59
C THR A 39 4.83 -31.22 -1.80
N LEU A 40 3.80 -30.46 -1.41
CA LEU A 40 3.80 -29.00 -1.52
C LEU A 40 4.84 -28.34 -0.61
N VAL A 41 4.93 -28.78 0.64
CA VAL A 41 5.95 -28.29 1.60
C VAL A 41 7.36 -28.58 1.09
N LEU A 42 7.58 -29.77 0.52
CA LEU A 42 8.89 -30.13 -0.04
C LEU A 42 9.24 -29.26 -1.26
N LEU A 43 8.27 -28.94 -2.11
CA LEU A 43 8.43 -28.07 -3.28
C LEU A 43 8.76 -26.62 -2.89
N GLU A 44 8.12 -26.13 -1.84
CA GLU A 44 8.37 -24.79 -1.29
C GLU A 44 9.78 -24.69 -0.71
N CYS A 45 10.19 -25.65 0.13
CA CYS A 45 11.55 -25.72 0.67
C CYS A 45 12.62 -25.82 -0.45
N GLY A 46 12.37 -26.58 -1.51
CA GLY A 46 13.28 -26.67 -2.66
C GLY A 46 13.43 -25.35 -3.41
N THR A 47 12.38 -24.53 -3.45
CA THR A 47 12.40 -23.21 -4.09
C THR A 47 13.25 -22.22 -3.28
N PHE A 48 13.10 -22.20 -1.95
CA PHE A 48 13.93 -21.37 -1.07
C PHE A 48 15.41 -21.76 -1.10
N ALA A 49 15.72 -23.06 -1.14
CA ALA A 49 17.10 -23.54 -1.22
C ALA A 49 17.79 -23.14 -2.54
N MET A 50 17.05 -23.05 -3.65
CA MET A 50 17.62 -22.56 -4.92
C MET A 50 17.87 -21.05 -4.93
N ASP A 51 17.05 -20.26 -4.22
CA ASP A 51 17.25 -18.81 -4.12
C ASP A 51 18.51 -18.47 -3.31
N ALA A 52 18.81 -19.26 -2.28
CA ALA A 52 20.01 -19.12 -1.45
C ALA A 52 21.33 -19.46 -2.19
N VAL A 53 21.27 -20.13 -3.34
CA VAL A 53 22.45 -20.56 -4.12
C VAL A 53 22.78 -19.59 -5.27
N ARG A 54 22.06 -18.47 -5.40
CA ARG A 54 22.46 -17.41 -6.36
C ARG A 54 23.72 -16.68 -5.85
N PRO A 55 24.85 -16.71 -6.59
CA PRO A 55 25.99 -15.88 -6.24
C PRO A 55 25.65 -14.41 -6.47
N ASP A 56 25.97 -13.56 -5.49
CA ASP A 56 25.90 -12.10 -5.55
C ASP A 56 26.53 -11.59 -6.84
N THR A 57 25.68 -11.28 -7.81
CA THR A 57 26.10 -10.67 -9.06
C THR A 57 26.02 -9.16 -8.84
N PRO A 58 27.14 -8.41 -8.83
CA PRO A 58 27.08 -6.97 -8.69
C PRO A 58 26.28 -6.41 -9.88
N PRO A 59 25.26 -5.56 -9.65
CA PRO A 59 24.40 -5.11 -10.74
C PRO A 59 25.21 -4.25 -11.71
N ALA A 60 25.44 -4.82 -12.90
CA ALA A 60 25.95 -4.12 -14.06
C ALA A 60 24.96 -3.02 -14.45
N HIS A 61 25.31 -1.78 -14.12
CA HIS A 61 24.96 -0.54 -14.82
C HIS A 61 23.56 -0.55 -15.47
N ALA A 62 22.52 -0.75 -14.66
CA ALA A 62 21.27 -0.05 -14.94
C ALA A 62 21.63 1.43 -14.77
N VAL A 63 21.51 2.20 -15.86
CA VAL A 63 21.54 3.66 -15.79
C VAL A 63 20.60 4.04 -14.66
N ALA A 64 21.17 4.47 -13.54
CA ALA A 64 20.40 4.98 -12.43
C ALA A 64 19.66 6.19 -12.99
N ALA A 65 18.38 5.99 -13.36
CA ALA A 65 17.45 7.08 -13.29
C ALA A 65 17.67 7.70 -11.91
N PRO A 66 17.93 9.02 -11.83
CA PRO A 66 18.27 9.65 -10.56
C PRO A 66 17.24 9.19 -9.55
N ALA A 67 17.69 8.50 -8.51
CA ALA A 67 16.83 8.05 -7.44
C ALA A 67 16.03 9.28 -7.02
N ALA A 68 14.73 9.28 -7.34
CA ALA A 68 13.84 10.35 -6.92
C ALA A 68 14.11 10.51 -5.42
N PRO A 69 14.32 11.73 -4.91
CA PRO A 69 14.74 11.94 -3.53
C PRO A 69 13.83 11.09 -2.65
N SER A 70 14.39 10.06 -2.02
CA SER A 70 13.60 9.05 -1.33
C SER A 70 12.85 9.78 -0.23
N CYS A 71 11.55 9.95 -0.42
CA CYS A 71 10.78 10.61 0.59
C CYS A 71 10.70 9.68 1.79
N ALA A 72 11.14 10.15 2.95
CA ALA A 72 11.06 9.37 4.17
C ALA A 72 9.58 9.15 4.52
N GLU A 73 9.22 7.90 4.85
CA GLU A 73 7.87 7.60 5.30
C GLU A 73 7.58 8.38 6.59
N ARG A 74 6.47 9.13 6.59
CA ARG A 74 6.05 9.98 7.70
C ARG A 74 4.54 9.97 7.85
N MET A 75 4.06 10.31 9.03
CA MET A 75 2.63 10.53 9.28
C MET A 75 2.45 11.99 9.70
N PRO A 76 2.19 12.91 8.74
CA PRO A 76 1.93 14.30 9.08
C PRO A 76 0.72 14.41 9.99
N VAL A 77 0.75 15.41 10.88
CA VAL A 77 -0.37 15.74 11.78
C VAL A 77 -1.10 16.94 11.19
N PRO A 78 -2.30 16.77 10.62
CA PRO A 78 -3.08 17.90 10.11
C PRO A 78 -3.34 18.91 11.24
N ARG A 79 -2.94 20.16 11.01
CA ARG A 79 -3.23 21.27 11.94
C ARG A 79 -4.64 21.81 11.74
N SER A 80 -5.17 21.69 10.54
CA SER A 80 -6.53 22.10 10.23
C SER A 80 -7.13 21.27 9.10
N ALA A 81 -8.45 21.17 9.12
CA ALA A 81 -9.24 20.66 8.03
C ALA A 81 -10.33 21.65 7.59
N ARG A 82 -10.65 21.64 6.30
CA ARG A 82 -11.83 22.30 5.74
C ARG A 82 -12.74 21.25 5.13
N VAL A 83 -14.01 21.28 5.54
CA VAL A 83 -15.06 20.36 5.09
C VAL A 83 -15.86 20.98 3.94
N GLY A 84 -16.28 20.17 2.99
CA GLY A 84 -17.08 20.59 1.83
C GLY A 84 -17.32 19.47 0.83
N ARG A 85 -17.26 19.80 -0.47
CA ARG A 85 -17.26 18.78 -1.55
C ARG A 85 -16.01 17.89 -1.51
N GLU A 86 -14.92 18.44 -1.02
CA GLU A 86 -13.65 17.76 -0.74
C GLU A 86 -13.19 18.16 0.66
N ILE A 87 -12.45 17.28 1.33
CA ILE A 87 -11.79 17.59 2.59
C ILE A 87 -10.40 18.15 2.26
N VAL A 88 -10.13 19.38 2.69
CA VAL A 88 -8.81 19.99 2.52
C VAL A 88 -8.08 19.92 3.85
N LEU A 89 -6.97 19.18 3.90
CA LEU A 89 -6.13 19.08 5.08
C LEU A 89 -4.90 19.98 4.92
N THR A 90 -4.48 20.62 6.00
CA THR A 90 -3.29 21.48 6.00
C THR A 90 -2.41 21.20 7.20
N TRP A 91 -1.10 21.12 6.97
CA TRP A 91 -0.08 20.98 8.02
C TRP A 91 1.16 21.83 7.69
N ALA A 92 2.09 21.91 8.63
CA ALA A 92 3.37 22.58 8.41
C ALA A 92 4.23 21.73 7.48
N ALA A 93 4.68 22.30 6.37
CA ALA A 93 5.52 21.59 5.42
C ALA A 93 6.90 21.29 6.03
N ALA A 94 7.39 20.08 5.82
CA ALA A 94 8.75 19.71 6.16
C ALA A 94 9.74 20.22 5.08
N PRO A 95 11.04 20.41 5.42
CA PRO A 95 12.06 20.83 4.47
C PRO A 95 12.23 19.91 3.24
N ARG A 96 11.72 18.68 3.32
CA ARG A 96 11.71 17.68 2.23
C ARG A 96 10.34 17.00 2.18
N GLU A 97 9.29 17.76 1.93
CA GLU A 97 7.92 17.24 1.82
C GLU A 97 7.82 16.19 0.70
N CYS A 98 7.02 15.15 0.89
CA CYS A 98 6.76 14.20 -0.20
C CYS A 98 5.95 14.84 -1.32
N PRO A 99 6.11 14.38 -2.58
CA PRO A 99 5.25 14.84 -3.67
C PRO A 99 3.80 14.32 -3.54
N ALA A 100 3.60 13.24 -2.80
CA ALA A 100 2.30 12.60 -2.63
C ALA A 100 2.11 12.06 -1.21
N ALA A 101 0.85 12.00 -0.78
CA ALA A 101 0.41 11.39 0.45
C ALA A 101 -0.72 10.40 0.18
N GLU A 102 -0.78 9.34 0.97
CA GLU A 102 -1.91 8.44 1.05
C GLU A 102 -2.86 8.91 2.16
N ALA A 103 -4.12 9.16 1.81
CA ALA A 103 -5.18 9.44 2.75
C ALA A 103 -6.12 8.23 2.84
N VAL A 104 -6.26 7.66 4.03
CA VAL A 104 -7.26 6.63 4.32
C VAL A 104 -8.41 7.29 5.05
N VAL A 105 -9.63 7.12 4.54
CA VAL A 105 -10.86 7.66 5.14
C VAL A 105 -11.77 6.51 5.53
N ARG A 106 -12.29 6.55 6.75
CA ARG A 106 -13.32 5.64 7.25
C ARG A 106 -14.44 6.43 7.90
N SER A 107 -15.66 6.16 7.49
CA SER A 107 -16.86 6.75 8.10
C SER A 107 -17.38 5.85 9.21
N GLU A 108 -17.67 6.43 10.37
CA GLU A 108 -18.20 5.76 11.56
C GLU A 108 -19.30 6.63 12.19
N GLY A 109 -20.53 6.46 11.71
CA GLY A 109 -21.65 7.34 12.05
C GLY A 109 -21.36 8.78 11.62
N ARG A 110 -21.30 9.70 12.60
CA ARG A 110 -20.93 11.12 12.38
C ARG A 110 -19.43 11.39 12.44
N LYS A 111 -18.60 10.39 12.73
CA LYS A 111 -17.14 10.54 12.79
C LYS A 111 -16.54 10.14 11.45
N MET A 112 -15.69 10.99 10.90
CA MET A 112 -14.80 10.61 9.81
C MET A 112 -13.39 10.45 10.36
N LEU A 113 -12.91 9.21 10.37
CA LEU A 113 -11.55 8.89 10.76
C LEU A 113 -10.65 9.02 9.54
N LEU A 114 -9.58 9.78 9.70
CA LEU A 114 -8.66 10.08 8.62
C LEU A 114 -7.23 9.74 9.04
N TRP A 115 -6.56 8.91 8.26
CA TRP A 115 -5.13 8.63 8.39
C TRP A 115 -4.40 9.23 7.19
N LEU A 116 -3.30 9.93 7.43
CA LEU A 116 -2.49 10.54 6.39
C LEU A 116 -1.06 10.01 6.49
N TYR A 117 -0.55 9.48 5.39
CA TYR A 117 0.79 8.90 5.27
C TYR A 117 1.53 9.56 4.12
N GLU A 118 2.75 10.02 4.39
CA GLU A 118 3.72 10.50 3.41
C GLU A 118 4.69 9.38 3.08
N GLY A 119 5.04 9.18 1.81
CA GLY A 119 6.12 8.28 1.40
C GLY A 119 5.79 7.37 0.22
N PRO A 120 6.80 6.76 -0.42
CA PRO A 120 6.60 5.79 -1.48
C PRO A 120 6.11 4.47 -0.88
N ARG A 121 4.80 4.21 -0.91
CA ARG A 121 4.28 2.88 -0.63
C ARG A 121 4.39 2.00 -1.88
N VAL A 122 5.05 0.87 -1.72
CA VAL A 122 5.25 -0.14 -2.77
C VAL A 122 3.89 -0.54 -3.35
N GLY A 123 3.74 -0.46 -4.67
CA GLY A 123 2.55 -0.95 -5.40
C GLY A 123 1.51 0.10 -5.82
N HIS A 124 1.68 1.39 -5.47
CA HIS A 124 0.75 2.44 -5.91
C HIS A 124 1.44 3.41 -6.89
N PRO A 125 0.97 3.54 -8.15
CA PRO A 125 1.56 4.48 -9.08
C PRO A 125 1.37 5.91 -8.54
N VAL A 126 2.49 6.63 -8.35
CA VAL A 126 2.51 8.05 -8.03
C VAL A 126 2.07 8.82 -9.27
N GLY A 127 0.75 8.85 -9.50
CA GLY A 127 0.14 9.61 -10.57
C GLY A 127 -0.19 11.04 -10.12
N ARG A 128 -0.31 11.97 -11.07
CA ARG A 128 -0.91 13.30 -10.84
C ARG A 128 -2.39 13.25 -10.42
N HIS A 129 -3.00 12.06 -10.39
CA HIS A 129 -4.42 11.84 -10.20
C HIS A 129 -4.66 11.01 -8.94
N ALA A 130 -5.79 11.28 -8.27
CA ALA A 130 -6.23 10.51 -7.13
C ALA A 130 -6.51 9.05 -7.53
N THR A 131 -5.71 8.11 -7.05
CA THR A 131 -6.05 6.68 -7.16
C THR A 131 -6.93 6.32 -5.98
N VAL A 132 -8.13 5.80 -6.24
CA VAL A 132 -9.08 5.39 -5.20
C VAL A 132 -9.13 3.87 -5.12
N LEU A 133 -8.82 3.32 -3.95
CA LEU A 133 -9.12 1.94 -3.62
C LEU A 133 -10.19 1.92 -2.54
N THR A 134 -11.25 1.14 -2.77
CA THR A 134 -12.32 0.95 -1.78
C THR A 134 -12.20 -0.45 -1.22
N ALA A 135 -12.00 -0.56 0.10
CA ALA A 135 -11.93 -1.84 0.80
C ALA A 135 -12.69 -1.72 2.13
N ARG A 136 -13.68 -2.60 2.36
CA ARG A 136 -14.38 -2.77 3.66
C ARG A 136 -14.70 -1.45 4.40
N HIS A 137 -15.47 -0.56 3.78
CA HIS A 137 -15.87 0.76 4.33
C HIS A 137 -14.73 1.79 4.51
N GLN A 138 -13.56 1.51 3.94
CA GLN A 138 -12.43 2.43 3.87
C GLN A 138 -12.21 2.85 2.42
N GLN A 139 -11.86 4.11 2.25
CA GLN A 139 -11.43 4.68 0.98
C GLN A 139 -9.98 5.13 1.13
N VAL A 140 -9.11 4.59 0.28
CA VAL A 140 -7.69 4.91 0.24
C VAL A 140 -7.43 5.76 -0.99
N PHE A 141 -6.80 6.92 -0.79
CA PHE A 141 -6.51 7.91 -1.83
C PHE A 141 -5.02 8.19 -1.89
N THR A 142 -4.38 8.01 -3.05
CA THR A 142 -3.04 8.57 -3.28
C THR A 142 -3.18 9.95 -3.91
N LEU A 143 -2.75 11.00 -3.21
CA LEU A 143 -3.05 12.39 -3.54
C LEU A 143 -1.77 13.24 -3.60
N PRO A 144 -1.68 14.20 -4.53
CA PRO A 144 -0.53 15.10 -4.60
C PRO A 144 -0.53 16.07 -3.42
N ILE A 145 0.65 16.31 -2.83
CA ILE A 145 0.85 17.32 -1.79
C ILE A 145 1.19 18.65 -2.46
N GLN A 146 0.45 19.70 -2.11
CA GLN A 146 0.73 21.06 -2.55
C GLN A 146 1.39 21.84 -1.43
N VAL A 147 2.63 22.28 -1.65
CA VAL A 147 3.38 23.12 -0.70
C VAL A 147 3.30 24.57 -1.13
N ARG A 148 2.76 25.44 -0.27
CA ARG A 148 2.70 26.89 -0.49
C ARG A 148 2.91 27.62 0.84
N ASN A 149 3.81 28.62 0.85
CA ASN A 149 4.06 29.46 2.02
C ASN A 149 4.38 28.66 3.30
N GLY A 150 5.21 27.61 3.20
CA GLY A 150 5.58 26.75 4.32
C GLY A 150 4.47 25.83 4.84
N ARG A 151 3.34 25.73 4.12
CA ARG A 151 2.23 24.84 4.44
C ARG A 151 2.05 23.79 3.37
N ALA A 152 1.86 22.55 3.79
CA ALA A 152 1.52 21.44 2.93
C ALA A 152 0.02 21.21 2.97
N THR A 153 -0.58 20.94 1.80
CA THR A 153 -2.02 20.81 1.61
C THR A 153 -2.34 19.59 0.76
N VAL A 154 -3.38 18.85 1.12
CA VAL A 154 -3.94 17.77 0.30
C VAL A 154 -5.46 17.89 0.24
N ARG A 155 -6.03 17.47 -0.90
CA ARG A 155 -7.47 17.51 -1.17
C ARG A 155 -7.98 16.09 -1.31
N VAL A 156 -8.76 15.64 -0.33
CA VAL A 156 -9.34 14.31 -0.30
C VAL A 156 -10.72 14.38 -0.94
N PRO A 157 -10.98 13.66 -2.05
CA PRO A 157 -12.22 13.79 -2.82
C PRO A 157 -13.36 12.97 -2.18
N VAL A 158 -13.63 13.27 -0.91
CA VAL A 158 -14.73 12.70 -0.13
C VAL A 158 -15.65 13.83 0.24
N HIS A 159 -16.95 13.63 0.01
CA HIS A 159 -17.95 14.56 0.47
C HIS A 159 -18.15 14.39 1.97
N ALA A 160 -17.88 15.46 2.72
CA ALA A 160 -18.11 15.51 4.15
C ALA A 160 -19.15 16.59 4.44
N HIS A 161 -20.12 16.25 5.28
CA HIS A 161 -21.18 17.15 5.69
C HIS A 161 -20.71 18.05 6.83
N ALA A 162 -21.31 19.25 6.97
CA ALA A 162 -20.99 20.17 8.06
C ALA A 162 -21.25 19.60 9.47
N ARG A 163 -21.96 18.47 9.57
CA ARG A 163 -22.25 17.74 10.81
C ARG A 163 -21.22 16.63 11.11
N ASP A 164 -20.32 16.34 10.19
CA ASP A 164 -19.31 15.31 10.35
C ASP A 164 -18.16 15.82 11.22
N ILE A 165 -17.65 14.95 12.07
CA ILE A 165 -16.55 15.25 12.99
C ILE A 165 -15.29 14.62 12.42
N LEU A 166 -14.42 15.46 11.84
CA LEU A 166 -13.13 15.00 11.34
C LEU A 166 -12.21 14.65 12.49
N THR A 167 -11.71 13.42 12.48
CA THR A 167 -10.93 12.84 13.56
C THR A 167 -9.66 12.23 12.98
N ASP A 168 -8.51 12.55 13.56
CA ASP A 168 -7.26 11.89 13.23
C ASP A 168 -7.37 10.43 13.67
N GLY A 169 -7.36 9.51 12.72
CA GLY A 169 -7.54 8.08 12.97
C GLY A 169 -6.40 7.45 13.77
N ARG A 170 -5.24 8.11 13.86
CA ARG A 170 -4.11 7.65 14.69
C ARG A 170 -4.29 8.02 16.16
N THR A 171 -4.76 9.25 16.42
CA THR A 171 -4.83 9.79 17.79
C THR A 171 -6.23 9.74 18.38
N GLY A 172 -7.26 9.53 17.56
CA GLY A 172 -8.66 9.65 17.96
C GLY A 172 -9.08 11.09 18.29
N ARG A 173 -8.21 12.07 18.07
CA ARG A 173 -8.48 13.48 18.38
C ARG A 173 -9.15 14.16 17.20
N ARG A 174 -10.06 15.11 17.50
CA ARG A 174 -10.68 15.94 16.47
C ARG A 174 -9.61 16.76 15.76
N ILE A 175 -9.64 16.78 14.43
CA ILE A 175 -8.84 17.68 13.62
C ILE A 175 -9.51 19.05 13.67
N PRO A 176 -8.80 20.13 14.05
CA PRO A 176 -9.41 21.46 14.11
C PRO A 176 -10.02 21.86 12.77
N GLU A 177 -11.31 22.19 12.77
CA GLU A 177 -12.02 22.61 11.57
C GLU A 177 -11.97 24.14 11.46
N HIS A 178 -11.46 24.66 10.35
CA HIS A 178 -11.69 26.06 9.99
C HIS A 178 -13.02 26.13 9.24
N LEU A 179 -14.09 26.41 9.99
CA LEU A 179 -15.38 26.79 9.44
C LEU A 179 -15.22 28.12 8.71
N VAL A 180 -15.08 28.07 7.39
CA VAL A 180 -15.35 29.24 6.56
C VAL A 180 -16.86 29.37 6.48
N HIS A 181 -17.45 30.26 7.27
CA HIS A 181 -18.76 30.81 6.94
C HIS A 181 -18.61 31.57 5.62
N GLY A 182 -19.19 31.03 4.56
CA GLY A 182 -19.33 31.70 3.27
C GLY A 182 -20.41 30.94 2.52
N ALA A 183 -21.68 31.35 2.63
CA ALA A 183 -22.32 32.52 1.99
C ALA A 183 -23.14 32.01 0.80
#